data_AF-A0A2P2L5K4-F1
#
_entry.id   AF-A0A2P2L5K4-F1
#
_cell.length_a   1.000
_cell.length_b   1.000
_cell.length_c   1.000
_cell.angle_alpha   90.00
_cell.angle_beta   90.00
_cell.angle_gamma   90.00
#
_symmetry.space_group_name_H-M   'P 1'
#
loop_
_entity.id
_entity.type
_entity.pdbx_description
1 polymer ?
#
loop_
_entity_poly.entity_id
_entity_poly.type
_entity_poly.pdbx_seq_one_letter_code
_entity_poly.pdbx_strand_id
1 'polypeptide(L)'
;MFGFSFHGAPRPPFDVLIQKLVQLHNYDQTCQKPHIVSVDIPSGWHVEEGDVSGQGIKPDLLVSLTAPKFCAKKFSGSHHFLGGRFVPPFIVNKYKLHLPPYHGTSMCVQIGKPPQVDISSLRENYISPEFLEKQVAADPIDQFHKWFGDAVAAGLREPNAMGLSTVGKDGKPSSRMVLLKGVDHDGFVWYTNYESRKARELSENPQASLLFHWEGLNRQVRVEGSVQKVSAEESEHYFHSRPQGSQIGAIVSEQSSVISGRHVLHKKFKELEEKFSDGSLIPKPTNWGGYRLIPELFEFWQGQQSRLHDRLQYIPHQINGKREWRIVRLAP
;
A
#
# COMPACT_ATOMS: atom_id res chain seq x y z
N MET A 1 -22.27 -7.74 18.01
CA MET A 1 -23.60 -8.18 18.47
C MET A 1 -24.59 -7.02 18.34
N PHE A 2 -25.83 -7.27 17.92
CA PHE A 2 -26.90 -6.26 17.97
C PHE A 2 -27.59 -6.35 19.33
N GLY A 3 -27.58 -5.27 20.11
CA GLY A 3 -28.24 -5.19 21.41
C GLY A 3 -29.35 -4.16 21.38
N PHE A 4 -30.58 -4.58 21.67
CA PHE A 4 -31.67 -3.67 22.02
C PHE A 4 -32.12 -4.04 23.44
N SER A 5 -31.79 -3.22 24.43
CA SER A 5 -32.32 -3.36 25.77
C SER A 5 -32.86 -2.01 26.21
N PHE A 6 -34.15 -1.98 26.52
CA PHE A 6 -34.75 -0.82 27.17
C PHE A 6 -34.50 -0.94 28.68
N HIS A 7 -34.68 -2.11 29.31
CA HIS A 7 -34.32 -2.41 30.71
C HIS A 7 -33.92 -3.88 30.94
N GLY A 8 -32.99 -4.14 31.89
CA GLY A 8 -32.74 -5.46 32.51
C GLY A 8 -31.40 -6.14 32.17
N ALA A 9 -31.00 -7.09 33.03
CA ALA A 9 -29.80 -7.92 32.88
C ALA A 9 -29.90 -8.88 31.66
N PRO A 10 -28.76 -9.35 31.11
CA PRO A 10 -28.75 -10.41 30.09
C PRO A 10 -29.65 -11.60 30.47
N ARG A 11 -30.41 -12.13 29.51
CA ARG A 11 -31.37 -13.22 29.75
C ARG A 11 -31.02 -14.47 28.92
N PRO A 12 -31.44 -15.67 29.35
CA PRO A 12 -31.31 -16.88 28.56
C PRO A 12 -31.90 -16.76 27.14
N PRO A 13 -31.27 -17.40 26.13
CA PRO A 13 -30.09 -18.27 26.22
C PRO A 13 -28.75 -17.51 26.11
N PHE A 14 -28.76 -16.17 26.06
CA PHE A 14 -27.58 -15.37 25.73
C PHE A 14 -26.80 -14.88 26.95
N ASP A 15 -27.36 -14.98 28.15
CA ASP A 15 -26.74 -14.62 29.42
C ASP A 15 -25.41 -15.33 29.66
N VAL A 16 -25.36 -16.65 29.47
CA VAL A 16 -24.13 -17.44 29.64
C VAL A 16 -23.05 -17.03 28.63
N LEU A 17 -23.43 -16.73 27.38
CA LEU A 17 -22.49 -16.28 26.35
C LEU A 17 -21.94 -14.88 26.68
N ILE A 18 -22.81 -13.97 27.12
CA ILE A 18 -22.44 -12.61 27.52
C ILE A 18 -21.47 -12.65 28.72
N GLN A 19 -21.76 -13.48 29.74
CA GLN A 19 -20.87 -13.65 30.89
C GLN A 19 -19.49 -14.18 30.47
N LYS A 20 -19.43 -15.16 29.57
CA LYS A 20 -18.15 -15.66 29.03
C LYS A 20 -17.36 -14.56 28.30
N LEU A 21 -18.03 -13.73 27.50
CA LEU A 21 -17.40 -12.60 26.81
C LEU A 21 -16.88 -11.53 27.78
N VAL A 22 -17.60 -11.26 28.87
CA VAL A 22 -17.15 -10.36 29.95
C VAL A 22 -15.93 -10.93 30.68
N GLN A 23 -15.90 -12.24 30.93
CA GLN A 23 -14.76 -12.91 31.57
C GLN A 23 -13.49 -12.91 30.71
N LEU A 24 -13.62 -12.96 29.37
CA LEU A 24 -12.47 -12.84 28.46
C LEU A 24 -11.72 -11.51 28.60
N HIS A 25 -12.38 -10.45 29.08
CA HIS A 25 -11.73 -9.17 29.35
C HIS A 25 -10.76 -9.21 30.54
N ASN A 26 -10.84 -10.25 31.39
CA ASN A 26 -10.05 -10.42 32.61
C ASN A 26 -8.91 -11.44 32.46
N TYR A 27 -8.71 -12.02 31.27
CA TYR A 27 -7.71 -13.07 31.03
C TYR A 27 -6.41 -12.52 30.40
N ASP A 28 -5.32 -13.24 30.68
CA ASP A 28 -3.90 -12.89 30.58
C ASP A 28 -3.38 -12.33 29.23
N GLN A 29 -2.34 -11.48 29.31
CA GLN A 29 -1.81 -10.61 28.24
C GLN A 29 -1.00 -11.30 27.13
N THR A 30 -0.96 -12.64 27.08
CA THR A 30 -0.04 -13.41 26.21
C THR A 30 -0.65 -13.87 24.89
N CYS A 31 -1.98 -13.81 24.73
CA CYS A 31 -2.68 -14.08 23.46
C CYS A 31 -3.42 -12.83 23.00
N GLN A 32 -3.40 -12.51 21.70
CA GLN A 32 -4.22 -11.43 21.14
C GLN A 32 -5.71 -11.70 21.45
N LYS A 33 -6.27 -10.91 22.37
CA LYS A 33 -7.69 -11.00 22.73
C LYS A 33 -8.56 -10.72 21.49
N PRO A 34 -9.67 -11.45 21.28
CA PRO A 34 -10.61 -11.09 20.23
C PRO A 34 -11.24 -9.73 20.54
N HIS A 35 -11.21 -8.81 19.57
CA HIS A 35 -11.85 -7.50 19.72
C HIS A 35 -13.38 -7.63 19.74
N ILE A 36 -14.01 -7.03 20.74
CA ILE A 36 -15.47 -7.04 20.87
C ILE A 36 -16.05 -5.78 20.24
N VAL A 37 -16.88 -5.97 19.20
CA VAL A 37 -17.61 -4.90 18.54
C VAL A 37 -19.09 -4.93 18.94
N SER A 38 -19.55 -3.82 19.51
CA SER A 38 -20.98 -3.57 19.72
C SER A 38 -21.55 -2.69 18.62
N VAL A 39 -22.71 -3.09 18.10
CA VAL A 39 -23.49 -2.30 17.14
C VAL A 39 -24.76 -1.83 17.85
N ASP A 40 -24.95 -0.51 17.89
CA ASP A 40 -25.93 0.27 18.65
C ASP A 40 -25.70 0.30 20.17
N ILE A 41 -26.49 -0.39 20.99
CA ILE A 41 -26.35 -0.39 22.45
C ILE A 41 -25.59 -1.66 22.89
N PRO A 42 -24.52 -1.55 23.71
CA PRO A 42 -23.84 -2.73 24.24
C PRO A 42 -24.79 -3.62 25.04
N SER A 43 -24.68 -4.93 24.85
CA SER A 43 -25.55 -5.88 25.54
C SER A 43 -25.39 -5.78 27.05
N GLY A 44 -26.51 -5.66 27.77
CA GLY A 44 -26.54 -5.43 29.22
C GLY A 44 -26.50 -3.97 29.65
N TRP A 45 -26.42 -3.01 28.71
CA TRP A 45 -26.49 -1.58 29.02
C TRP A 45 -27.93 -1.06 28.97
N HIS A 46 -28.25 -0.13 29.87
CA HIS A 46 -29.40 0.76 29.78
C HIS A 46 -29.18 1.77 28.66
N VAL A 47 -30.20 2.05 27.84
CA VAL A 47 -30.13 2.96 26.67
C VAL A 47 -29.72 4.40 27.03
N GLU A 48 -29.99 4.83 28.26
CA GLU A 48 -29.62 6.17 28.73
C GLU A 48 -28.50 6.18 29.75
N GLU A 49 -28.45 5.18 30.63
CA GLU A 49 -27.61 5.21 31.84
C GLU A 49 -26.31 4.40 31.66
N GLY A 50 -26.22 3.57 30.61
CA GLY A 50 -25.10 2.67 30.40
C GLY A 50 -25.20 1.41 31.25
N ASP A 51 -24.06 0.82 31.62
CA ASP A 51 -24.03 -0.40 32.42
C ASP A 51 -24.31 -0.13 33.91
N VAL A 52 -25.59 -0.03 34.27
CA VAL A 52 -26.04 0.16 35.66
C VAL A 52 -25.71 -1.06 36.53
N SER A 53 -25.68 -2.25 35.93
CA SER A 53 -25.52 -3.52 36.65
C SER A 53 -24.06 -3.93 36.89
N GLY A 54 -23.11 -3.35 36.14
CA GLY A 54 -21.71 -3.79 36.09
C GLY A 54 -21.51 -5.13 35.37
N GLN A 55 -22.56 -5.74 34.84
CA GLN A 55 -22.56 -7.05 34.18
C GLN A 55 -22.64 -6.94 32.65
N GLY A 56 -22.71 -5.72 32.12
CA GLY A 56 -22.78 -5.46 30.69
C GLY A 56 -21.47 -5.77 29.97
N ILE A 57 -21.57 -6.02 28.66
CA ILE A 57 -20.38 -6.15 27.82
C ILE A 57 -19.65 -4.81 27.77
N LYS A 58 -18.32 -4.85 27.85
CA LYS A 58 -17.43 -3.72 27.61
C LYS A 58 -16.78 -3.90 26.23
N PRO A 59 -17.36 -3.35 25.16
CA PRO A 59 -16.80 -3.52 23.83
C PRO A 59 -15.53 -2.69 23.68
N ASP A 60 -14.59 -3.16 22.85
CA ASP A 60 -13.43 -2.36 22.43
C ASP A 60 -13.85 -1.30 21.39
N LEU A 61 -14.92 -1.57 20.63
CA LEU A 61 -15.45 -0.69 19.59
C LEU A 61 -16.99 -0.59 19.64
N LEU A 62 -17.50 0.63 19.54
CA LEU A 62 -18.94 0.93 19.46
C LEU A 62 -19.30 1.49 18.08
N VAL A 63 -20.34 0.98 17.44
CA VAL A 63 -20.90 1.53 16.19
C VAL A 63 -22.33 2.01 16.43
N SER A 64 -22.56 3.32 16.43
CA SER A 64 -23.90 3.91 16.44
C SER A 64 -24.45 4.01 15.02
N LEU A 65 -25.65 3.50 14.76
CA LEU A 65 -26.18 3.35 13.38
C LEU A 65 -26.87 4.59 12.79
N THR A 66 -27.33 5.51 13.64
CA THR A 66 -28.08 6.71 13.22
C THR A 66 -27.70 7.93 14.03
N ALA A 67 -27.82 7.83 15.35
CA ALA A 67 -27.30 8.79 16.31
C ALA A 67 -26.87 8.03 17.57
N PRO A 68 -25.79 8.45 18.27
CA PRO A 68 -25.41 7.84 19.53
C PRO A 68 -26.52 7.97 20.58
N LYS A 69 -26.85 6.86 21.22
CA LYS A 69 -27.75 6.87 22.40
C LYS A 69 -27.04 7.50 23.59
N PHE A 70 -27.81 7.99 24.58
CA PHE A 70 -27.22 8.67 25.74
C PHE A 70 -26.22 7.81 26.50
N CYS A 71 -26.44 6.49 26.58
CA CYS A 71 -25.51 5.55 27.17
C CYS A 71 -24.12 5.56 26.52
N ALA A 72 -23.99 5.95 25.25
CA ALA A 72 -22.71 6.02 24.56
C ALA A 72 -21.76 7.05 25.19
N LYS A 73 -22.25 8.01 25.99
CA LYS A 73 -21.41 8.90 26.81
C LYS A 73 -20.57 8.16 27.86
N LYS A 74 -20.98 6.94 28.23
CA LYS A 74 -20.27 6.06 29.18
C LYS A 74 -19.32 5.09 28.49
N PHE A 75 -19.29 5.07 27.16
CA PHE A 75 -18.38 4.22 26.40
C PHE A 75 -16.93 4.70 26.57
N SER A 76 -16.04 3.76 26.89
CA SER A 76 -14.62 4.01 27.13
C SER A 76 -13.69 3.13 26.28
N GLY A 77 -14.23 2.45 25.26
CA GLY A 77 -13.43 1.66 24.34
C GLY A 77 -12.61 2.55 23.39
N SER A 78 -11.71 1.93 22.64
CA SER A 78 -10.72 2.65 21.83
C SER A 78 -11.32 3.36 20.62
N HIS A 79 -12.47 2.89 20.12
CA HIS A 79 -13.07 3.43 18.91
C HIS A 79 -14.59 3.52 19.02
N HIS A 80 -15.14 4.71 18.79
CA HIS A 80 -16.58 4.91 18.60
C HIS A 80 -16.81 5.42 17.20
N PHE A 81 -17.67 4.76 16.42
CA PHE A 81 -18.04 5.18 15.08
C PHE A 81 -19.53 5.52 15.00
N LEU A 82 -19.85 6.57 14.26
CA LEU A 82 -21.18 6.82 13.72
C LEU A 82 -21.23 6.23 12.31
N GLY A 83 -21.92 5.10 12.16
CA GLY A 83 -22.18 4.50 10.85
C GLY A 83 -23.39 5.15 10.17
N GLY A 84 -23.35 5.24 8.84
CA GLY A 84 -24.52 5.46 8.00
C GLY A 84 -25.46 4.25 8.00
N ARG A 85 -26.74 4.46 7.63
CA ARG A 85 -27.77 3.41 7.62
C ARG A 85 -27.33 2.20 6.80
N PHE A 86 -27.07 1.08 7.48
CA PHE A 86 -27.05 -0.24 6.83
C PHE A 86 -28.50 -0.65 6.55
N VAL A 87 -28.90 -0.68 5.29
CA VAL A 87 -30.18 -1.27 4.87
C VAL A 87 -29.91 -2.72 4.49
N PRO A 88 -30.41 -3.71 5.24
CA PRO A 88 -30.15 -5.13 4.94
C PRO A 88 -30.68 -5.51 3.54
N PRO A 89 -30.03 -6.45 2.83
CA PRO A 89 -30.43 -6.84 1.47
C PRO A 89 -31.90 -7.26 1.35
N PHE A 90 -32.47 -7.91 2.37
CA PHE A 90 -33.88 -8.30 2.34
C PHE A 90 -34.84 -7.10 2.39
N ILE A 91 -34.48 -6.02 3.08
CA ILE A 91 -35.26 -4.77 3.11
C ILE A 91 -35.13 -4.06 1.76
N VAL A 92 -33.93 -4.02 1.19
CA VAL A 92 -33.70 -3.47 -0.17
C VAL A 92 -34.58 -4.19 -1.18
N ASN A 93 -34.62 -5.52 -1.15
CA ASN A 93 -35.41 -6.34 -2.07
C ASN A 93 -36.91 -6.19 -1.82
N LYS A 94 -37.35 -6.25 -0.55
CA LYS A 94 -38.77 -6.15 -0.17
C LYS A 94 -39.40 -4.82 -0.60
N TYR A 95 -38.65 -3.73 -0.52
CA TYR A 95 -39.13 -2.38 -0.81
C TYR A 95 -38.59 -1.79 -2.13
N LYS A 96 -37.86 -2.59 -2.93
CA LYS A 96 -37.23 -2.18 -4.20
C LYS A 96 -36.45 -0.86 -4.10
N LEU A 97 -35.68 -0.72 -3.02
CA LEU A 97 -34.91 0.50 -2.75
C LEU A 97 -33.72 0.59 -3.71
N HIS A 98 -33.54 1.75 -4.35
CA HIS A 98 -32.35 2.04 -5.15
C HIS A 98 -31.36 2.81 -4.28
N LEU A 99 -30.34 2.11 -3.79
CA LEU A 99 -29.30 2.71 -2.95
C LEU A 99 -28.10 3.15 -3.81
N PRO A 100 -27.49 4.32 -3.53
CA PRO A 100 -26.27 4.74 -4.23
C PRO A 100 -25.11 3.75 -3.97
N PRO A 101 -24.15 3.61 -4.89
CA PRO A 101 -22.99 2.75 -4.70
C PRO A 101 -22.09 3.28 -3.56
N TYR A 102 -21.77 2.42 -2.58
CA TYR A 102 -21.06 2.81 -1.35
C TYR A 102 -19.58 2.39 -1.39
N HIS A 103 -18.68 3.31 -1.78
CA HIS A 103 -17.24 3.05 -1.78
C HIS A 103 -16.61 3.49 -0.44
N GLY A 104 -16.28 2.53 0.43
CA GLY A 104 -15.32 2.70 1.54
C GLY A 104 -15.81 3.33 2.86
N THR A 105 -14.86 3.55 3.78
CA THR A 105 -14.98 4.06 5.18
C THR A 105 -15.63 5.45 5.31
N SER A 106 -15.95 6.09 4.20
CA SER A 106 -16.62 7.39 4.03
C SER A 106 -17.94 7.56 4.79
N MET A 107 -18.55 6.45 5.25
CA MET A 107 -19.82 6.44 6.00
C MET A 107 -19.64 6.30 7.52
N CYS A 108 -18.40 6.23 8.01
CA CYS A 108 -18.09 6.06 9.42
C CYS A 108 -17.34 7.30 9.91
N VAL A 109 -18.01 8.11 10.74
CA VAL A 109 -17.34 9.22 11.45
C VAL A 109 -16.86 8.68 12.78
N GLN A 110 -15.55 8.71 13.04
CA GLN A 110 -15.06 8.43 14.39
C GLN A 110 -15.57 9.53 15.33
N ILE A 111 -16.29 9.14 16.37
CA ILE A 111 -16.79 10.01 17.43
C ILE A 111 -15.72 10.10 18.51
N GLY A 112 -15.34 11.31 18.88
CA GLY A 112 -14.34 11.58 19.91
C GLY A 112 -12.99 12.02 19.34
N LYS A 113 -12.01 12.20 20.23
CA LYS A 113 -10.65 12.53 19.80
C LYS A 113 -9.99 11.27 19.24
N PRO A 114 -9.29 11.36 18.09
CA PRO A 114 -8.46 10.24 17.65
C PRO A 114 -7.44 9.94 18.76
N PRO A 115 -7.07 8.67 18.96
CA PRO A 115 -6.00 8.35 19.88
C PRO A 115 -4.75 9.15 19.49
N GLN A 116 -4.11 9.79 20.46
CA GLN A 116 -2.83 10.42 20.24
C GLN A 116 -1.81 9.31 20.01
N VAL A 117 -1.47 9.05 18.75
CA VAL A 117 -0.46 8.07 18.40
C VAL A 117 0.91 8.67 18.68
N ASP A 118 1.64 8.09 19.62
CA ASP A 118 3.06 8.35 19.73
C ASP A 118 3.78 7.63 18.60
N ILE A 119 4.15 8.38 17.57
CA ILE A 119 4.87 7.84 16.40
C ILE A 119 6.16 7.13 16.83
N SER A 120 6.79 7.57 17.93
CA SER A 120 8.05 6.99 18.41
C SER A 120 7.88 5.57 18.99
N SER A 121 6.64 5.20 19.35
CA SER A 121 6.28 3.90 19.91
C SER A 121 5.83 2.86 18.85
N LEU A 122 5.69 3.25 17.57
CA LEU A 122 5.31 2.35 16.47
C LEU A 122 6.45 1.40 16.04
N ARG A 123 7.32 1.01 16.97
CA ARG A 123 8.48 0.18 16.69
C ARG A 123 8.06 -1.27 16.56
N GLU A 124 8.41 -1.87 15.44
CA GLU A 124 8.27 -3.30 15.21
C GLU A 124 9.61 -4.02 15.38
N ASN A 125 9.54 -5.25 15.89
CA ASN A 125 10.69 -6.14 15.98
C ASN A 125 10.69 -7.07 14.79
N TYR A 126 11.60 -6.85 13.83
CA TYR A 126 11.75 -7.73 12.68
C TYR A 126 12.32 -9.09 13.11
N ILE A 127 11.71 -10.15 12.58
CA ILE A 127 12.22 -11.52 12.69
C ILE A 127 12.45 -11.99 11.26
N SER A 128 13.70 -12.25 10.89
CA SER A 128 14.07 -12.65 9.54
C SER A 128 15.28 -13.59 9.57
N PRO A 129 15.49 -14.41 8.53
CA PRO A 129 16.72 -15.18 8.40
C PRO A 129 17.95 -14.28 8.35
N GLU A 130 19.09 -14.75 8.87
CA GLU A 130 20.38 -14.07 8.71
C GLU A 130 20.72 -13.89 7.23
N PHE A 131 21.35 -12.77 6.89
CA PHE A 131 21.78 -12.46 5.54
C PHE A 131 23.28 -12.22 5.49
N LEU A 132 24.01 -13.28 5.13
CA LEU A 132 25.48 -13.34 5.19
C LEU A 132 26.13 -13.33 3.80
N GLU A 133 27.35 -12.80 3.72
CA GLU A 133 28.16 -12.62 2.52
C GLU A 133 28.40 -13.92 1.75
N LYS A 134 28.42 -15.06 2.45
CA LYS A 134 28.63 -16.39 1.84
C LYS A 134 27.37 -16.99 1.22
N GLN A 135 26.20 -16.39 1.48
CA GLN A 135 24.89 -16.92 1.07
C GLN A 135 24.30 -16.19 -0.14
N VAL A 136 24.94 -15.10 -0.56
CA VAL A 136 24.47 -14.25 -1.64
C VAL A 136 25.10 -14.61 -2.97
N ALA A 137 24.38 -14.32 -4.06
CA ALA A 137 24.94 -14.47 -5.39
C ALA A 137 26.09 -13.48 -5.61
N ALA A 138 27.08 -13.88 -6.40
CA ALA A 138 28.21 -13.02 -6.76
C ALA A 138 27.77 -11.85 -7.65
N ASP A 139 26.82 -12.10 -8.56
CA ASP A 139 26.18 -11.07 -9.36
C ASP A 139 24.96 -10.48 -8.61
N PRO A 140 24.89 -9.15 -8.42
CA PRO A 140 23.76 -8.51 -7.75
C PRO A 140 22.45 -8.59 -8.54
N ILE A 141 22.45 -8.72 -9.87
CA ILE A 141 21.23 -8.94 -10.66
C ILE A 141 20.64 -10.31 -10.35
N ASP A 142 21.48 -11.34 -10.24
CA ASP A 142 21.04 -12.67 -9.82
C ASP A 142 20.48 -12.65 -8.39
N GLN A 143 21.15 -11.93 -7.48
CA GLN A 143 20.67 -11.74 -6.12
C GLN A 143 19.33 -10.99 -6.08
N PHE A 144 19.15 -9.98 -6.95
CA PHE A 144 17.88 -9.28 -7.11
C PHE A 144 16.78 -10.23 -7.61
N HIS A 145 17.04 -11.02 -8.66
CA HIS A 145 16.07 -11.98 -9.18
C HIS A 145 15.62 -12.99 -8.12
N LYS A 146 16.54 -13.47 -7.30
CA LYS A 146 16.22 -14.35 -6.16
C LYS A 146 15.23 -13.68 -5.21
N TRP A 147 15.53 -12.48 -4.72
CA TRP A 147 14.64 -11.78 -3.78
C TRP A 147 13.33 -11.31 -4.41
N PHE A 148 13.34 -10.92 -5.67
CA PHE A 148 12.13 -10.58 -6.41
C PHE A 148 11.23 -11.80 -6.57
N GLY A 149 11.82 -12.96 -6.88
CA GLY A 149 11.11 -14.25 -6.91
C GLY A 149 10.47 -14.59 -5.57
N ASP A 150 11.18 -14.40 -4.45
CA ASP A 150 10.64 -14.58 -3.10
C ASP A 150 9.45 -13.64 -2.84
N ALA A 151 9.54 -12.37 -3.24
CA ALA A 151 8.47 -11.39 -3.09
C ALA A 151 7.21 -11.76 -3.89
N VAL A 152 7.39 -12.30 -5.11
CA VAL A 152 6.28 -12.82 -5.92
C VAL A 152 5.69 -14.08 -5.30
N ALA A 153 6.52 -15.03 -4.86
CA ALA A 153 6.08 -16.28 -4.24
C ALA A 153 5.32 -16.05 -2.92
N ALA A 154 5.71 -15.03 -2.15
CA ALA A 154 5.01 -14.59 -0.95
C ALA A 154 3.67 -13.89 -1.22
N GLY A 155 3.32 -13.64 -2.48
CA GLY A 155 2.07 -12.99 -2.86
C GLY A 155 2.01 -11.52 -2.45
N LEU A 156 3.16 -10.84 -2.35
CA LEU A 156 3.19 -9.42 -2.03
C LEU A 156 2.43 -8.62 -3.09
N ARG A 157 1.75 -7.56 -2.66
CA ARG A 157 1.06 -6.66 -3.57
C ARG A 157 2.08 -5.82 -4.34
N GLU A 158 1.97 -5.83 -5.67
CA GLU A 158 2.80 -5.04 -6.59
C GLU A 158 4.31 -5.13 -6.27
N PRO A 159 4.91 -6.34 -6.26
CA PRO A 159 6.31 -6.53 -5.87
C PRO A 159 7.30 -5.81 -6.81
N ASN A 160 6.83 -5.45 -8.01
CA ASN A 160 7.57 -4.69 -9.02
C ASN A 160 7.39 -3.16 -8.90
N ALA A 161 6.66 -2.67 -7.89
CA ALA A 161 6.63 -1.24 -7.58
C ALA A 161 7.97 -0.82 -6.95
N MET A 162 8.51 0.29 -7.43
CA MET A 162 9.77 0.85 -6.94
C MET A 162 9.69 2.36 -6.79
N GLY A 163 10.34 2.89 -5.76
CA GLY A 163 10.58 4.33 -5.63
C GLY A 163 11.72 4.74 -6.57
N LEU A 164 11.44 5.64 -7.50
CA LEU A 164 12.44 6.25 -8.38
C LEU A 164 12.76 7.66 -7.88
N SER A 165 14.01 7.89 -7.53
CA SER A 165 14.54 9.19 -7.12
C SER A 165 15.43 9.77 -8.22
N THR A 166 15.19 11.03 -8.59
CA THR A 166 15.92 11.78 -9.62
C THR A 166 16.24 13.18 -9.10
N VAL A 167 17.25 13.83 -9.67
CA VAL A 167 17.70 15.17 -9.28
C VAL A 167 17.96 15.98 -10.55
N GLY A 168 17.38 17.17 -10.69
CA GLY A 168 17.66 18.07 -11.81
C GLY A 168 18.87 18.98 -11.55
N LYS A 169 19.08 19.99 -12.40
CA LYS A 169 20.18 20.97 -12.22
C LYS A 169 20.08 21.81 -10.94
N ASP A 170 18.90 21.91 -10.33
CA ASP A 170 18.69 22.65 -9.09
C ASP A 170 19.19 21.90 -7.83
N GLY A 171 19.67 20.67 -7.99
CA GLY A 171 20.18 19.83 -6.91
C GLY A 171 19.10 19.31 -5.96
N LYS A 172 17.81 19.50 -6.27
CA LYS A 172 16.71 19.08 -5.39
C LYS A 172 16.22 17.68 -5.78
N PRO A 173 16.32 16.69 -4.89
CA PRO A 173 15.81 15.37 -5.19
C PRO A 173 14.28 15.36 -5.27
N SER A 174 13.74 14.53 -6.14
CA SER A 174 12.33 14.19 -6.13
C SER A 174 12.11 12.71 -6.36
N SER A 175 11.14 12.15 -5.63
CA SER A 175 10.85 10.72 -5.63
C SER A 175 9.39 10.47 -6.00
N ARG A 176 9.12 9.34 -6.65
CA ARG A 176 7.78 8.84 -6.96
C ARG A 176 7.81 7.35 -7.22
N MET A 177 6.67 6.68 -7.08
CA MET A 177 6.55 5.27 -7.46
C MET A 177 6.49 5.13 -8.98
N VAL A 178 7.19 4.14 -9.51
CA VAL A 178 7.09 3.63 -10.87
C VAL A 178 7.04 2.10 -10.83
N LEU A 179 6.66 1.48 -11.94
CA LEU A 179 6.64 0.03 -12.05
C LEU A 179 7.83 -0.44 -12.86
N LEU A 180 8.61 -1.35 -12.28
CA LEU A 180 9.61 -2.14 -12.98
C LEU A 180 8.92 -3.02 -14.02
N LYS A 181 9.46 -3.04 -15.25
CA LYS A 181 8.93 -3.79 -16.40
C LYS A 181 9.91 -4.77 -17.02
N GLY A 182 11.19 -4.63 -16.73
CA GLY A 182 12.20 -5.59 -17.14
C GLY A 182 13.44 -5.47 -16.26
N VAL A 183 14.10 -6.59 -16.06
CA VAL A 183 15.46 -6.67 -15.51
C VAL A 183 16.21 -7.66 -16.37
N ASP A 184 17.36 -7.22 -16.88
CA ASP A 184 18.29 -8.05 -17.63
C ASP A 184 19.72 -7.66 -17.22
N HIS A 185 20.72 -8.25 -17.89
CA HIS A 185 22.13 -7.97 -17.61
C HIS A 185 22.54 -6.50 -17.76
N ASP A 186 21.80 -5.71 -18.56
CA ASP A 186 22.08 -4.29 -18.80
C ASP A 186 21.40 -3.38 -17.77
N GLY A 187 20.42 -3.89 -17.01
CA GLY A 187 19.86 -3.19 -15.85
C GLY A 187 18.34 -3.22 -15.74
N PHE A 188 17.79 -2.13 -15.20
CA PHE A 188 16.38 -2.04 -14.75
C PHE A 188 15.56 -1.13 -15.66
N VAL A 189 14.48 -1.65 -16.23
CA VAL A 189 13.65 -0.94 -17.21
C VAL A 189 12.30 -0.52 -16.62
N TRP A 190 11.92 0.73 -16.86
CA TRP A 190 10.57 1.25 -16.62
C TRP A 190 10.13 2.16 -17.76
N TYR A 191 8.83 2.39 -17.89
CA TYR A 191 8.26 3.20 -18.97
C TYR A 191 7.51 4.40 -18.42
N THR A 192 7.63 5.53 -19.12
CA THR A 192 7.09 6.81 -18.65
C THR A 192 6.86 7.79 -19.80
N ASN A 193 6.35 8.98 -19.45
CA ASN A 193 6.25 10.10 -20.37
C ASN A 193 7.54 10.95 -20.29
N TYR A 194 8.18 11.19 -21.43
CA TYR A 194 9.42 11.95 -21.60
C TYR A 194 9.31 13.45 -21.32
N GLU A 195 8.11 14.00 -21.18
CA GLU A 195 7.86 15.40 -20.79
C GLU A 195 7.64 15.57 -19.28
N SER A 196 7.50 14.46 -18.56
CA SER A 196 7.29 14.47 -17.13
C SER A 196 8.46 15.09 -16.36
N ARG A 197 8.20 15.54 -15.12
CA ARG A 197 9.26 16.12 -14.26
C ARG A 197 10.49 15.22 -14.16
N LYS A 198 10.30 13.92 -13.92
CA LYS A 198 11.40 12.94 -13.80
C LYS A 198 12.22 12.82 -15.08
N ALA A 199 11.56 12.89 -16.25
CA ALA A 199 12.24 12.76 -17.54
C ALA A 199 13.06 14.03 -17.85
N ARG A 200 12.55 15.21 -17.50
CA ARG A 200 13.30 16.47 -17.56
C ARG A 200 14.52 16.43 -16.64
N GLU A 201 14.35 16.02 -15.38
CA GLU A 201 15.46 15.83 -14.43
C GLU A 201 16.51 14.84 -14.99
N LEU A 202 16.08 13.70 -15.53
CA LEU A 202 16.98 12.71 -16.14
C LEU A 202 17.70 13.22 -17.41
N SER A 203 17.07 14.10 -18.18
CA SER A 203 17.72 14.71 -19.35
C SER A 203 18.82 15.71 -18.96
N GLU A 204 18.70 16.29 -17.76
CA GLU A 204 19.67 17.23 -17.22
C GLU A 204 20.79 16.54 -16.44
N ASN A 205 20.45 15.47 -15.73
CA ASN A 205 21.34 14.67 -14.91
C ASN A 205 20.92 13.20 -15.04
N PRO A 206 21.64 12.40 -15.83
CA PRO A 206 21.26 11.02 -16.14
C PRO A 206 21.63 10.06 -15.01
N GLN A 207 21.39 10.44 -13.76
CA GLN A 207 21.66 9.66 -12.56
C GLN A 207 20.36 9.45 -11.79
N ALA A 208 20.13 8.23 -11.31
CA ALA A 208 18.96 7.93 -10.50
C ALA A 208 19.24 6.87 -9.44
N SER A 209 18.32 6.78 -8.48
CA SER A 209 18.27 5.73 -7.47
C SER A 209 16.91 5.05 -7.47
N LEU A 210 16.92 3.72 -7.47
CA LEU A 210 15.74 2.86 -7.36
C LEU A 210 15.69 2.28 -5.94
N LEU A 211 14.49 2.21 -5.38
CA LEU A 211 14.22 1.65 -4.07
C LEU A 211 13.06 0.65 -4.15
N PHE A 212 13.35 -0.61 -3.87
CA PHE A 212 12.34 -1.65 -3.66
C PHE A 212 12.15 -1.83 -2.16
N HIS A 213 10.91 -1.82 -1.69
CA HIS A 213 10.58 -2.07 -0.29
C HIS A 213 9.52 -3.17 -0.21
N TRP A 214 9.93 -4.34 0.26
CA TRP A 214 9.08 -5.50 0.45
C TRP A 214 8.81 -5.68 1.94
N GLU A 215 7.90 -4.86 2.46
CA GLU A 215 7.51 -4.81 3.87
C GLU A 215 7.24 -6.20 4.45
N GLY A 216 6.41 -7.01 3.78
CA GLY A 216 6.05 -8.36 4.25
C GLY A 216 7.21 -9.36 4.34
N LEU A 217 8.39 -9.03 3.80
CA LEU A 217 9.61 -9.81 3.92
C LEU A 217 10.71 -9.09 4.71
N ASN A 218 10.44 -7.90 5.24
CA ASN A 218 11.42 -7.01 5.87
C ASN A 218 12.66 -6.79 4.99
N ARG A 219 12.46 -6.65 3.67
CA ARG A 219 13.56 -6.51 2.70
C ARG A 219 13.50 -5.17 1.99
N GLN A 220 14.68 -4.66 1.67
CA GLN A 220 14.87 -3.51 0.82
C GLN A 220 16.01 -3.75 -0.17
N VAL A 221 15.83 -3.31 -1.41
CA VAL A 221 16.91 -3.25 -2.39
C VAL A 221 17.05 -1.83 -2.90
N ARG A 222 18.26 -1.30 -2.87
CA ARG A 222 18.62 -0.03 -3.51
C ARG A 222 19.51 -0.30 -4.70
N VAL A 223 19.25 0.39 -5.80
CA VAL A 223 20.08 0.35 -7.01
C VAL A 223 20.36 1.77 -7.45
N GLU A 224 21.62 2.11 -7.67
CA GLU A 224 22.04 3.44 -8.14
C GLU A 224 22.82 3.29 -9.45
N GLY A 225 22.70 4.28 -10.33
CA GLY A 225 23.51 4.32 -11.54
C GLY A 225 22.96 5.26 -12.62
N SER A 226 23.63 5.21 -13.76
CA SER A 226 23.30 6.03 -14.91
C SER A 226 22.03 5.56 -15.63
N VAL A 227 21.32 6.49 -16.25
CA VAL A 227 20.03 6.24 -16.91
C VAL A 227 20.08 6.63 -18.38
N GLN A 228 19.62 5.73 -19.25
CA GLN A 228 19.49 5.96 -20.67
C GLN A 228 18.09 5.62 -21.17
N LYS A 229 17.67 6.20 -22.30
CA LYS A 229 16.45 5.78 -22.98
C LYS A 229 16.66 4.39 -23.58
N VAL A 230 15.63 3.55 -23.53
CA VAL A 230 15.61 2.31 -24.33
C VAL A 230 15.41 2.64 -25.81
N SER A 231 15.58 1.65 -26.68
CA SER A 231 15.39 1.86 -28.12
C SER A 231 13.92 2.23 -28.45
N ALA A 232 13.73 2.84 -29.61
CA ALA A 232 12.38 3.16 -30.09
C ALA A 232 11.56 1.88 -30.31
N GLU A 233 12.21 0.83 -30.79
CA GLU A 233 11.63 -0.49 -31.06
C GLU A 233 11.20 -1.18 -29.75
N GLU A 234 12.04 -1.13 -28.70
CA GLU A 234 11.70 -1.68 -27.39
C GLU A 234 10.51 -0.92 -26.78
N SER A 235 10.49 0.41 -26.92
CA SER A 235 9.36 1.25 -26.50
C SER A 235 8.07 0.94 -27.27
N GLU A 236 8.15 0.73 -28.58
CA GLU A 236 7.00 0.37 -29.44
C GLU A 236 6.44 -1.00 -29.07
N HIS A 237 7.31 -1.99 -28.91
CA HIS A 237 6.94 -3.34 -28.55
C HIS A 237 6.22 -3.37 -27.20
N TYR A 238 6.81 -2.73 -26.18
CA TYR A 238 6.19 -2.68 -24.87
C TYR A 238 4.89 -1.86 -24.86
N PHE A 239 4.81 -0.73 -25.58
CA PHE A 239 3.56 0.06 -25.67
C PHE A 239 2.38 -0.79 -26.14
N HIS A 240 2.57 -1.56 -27.22
CA HIS A 240 1.51 -2.37 -27.81
C HIS A 240 1.13 -3.61 -26.99
N SER A 241 2.02 -4.08 -26.11
CA SER A 241 1.69 -5.14 -25.15
C SER A 241 0.69 -4.71 -24.06
N ARG A 242 0.50 -3.40 -23.86
CA ARG A 242 -0.34 -2.86 -22.78
C ARG A 242 -1.82 -3.00 -23.14
N PRO A 243 -2.73 -3.14 -22.15
CA PRO A 243 -4.17 -3.10 -22.42
C PRO A 243 -4.57 -1.81 -23.14
N GLN A 244 -5.59 -1.86 -23.99
CA GLN A 244 -6.03 -0.73 -24.82
C GLN A 244 -6.29 0.54 -23.99
N GLY A 245 -6.99 0.44 -22.86
CA GLY A 245 -7.22 1.58 -21.97
C GLY A 245 -5.93 2.20 -21.40
N SER A 246 -4.88 1.40 -21.22
CA SER A 246 -3.55 1.89 -20.82
C SER A 246 -2.82 2.61 -21.96
N GLN A 247 -2.97 2.13 -23.20
CA GLN A 247 -2.44 2.80 -24.39
C GLN A 247 -3.11 4.17 -24.57
N ILE A 248 -4.44 4.22 -24.51
CA ILE A 248 -5.23 5.47 -24.55
C ILE A 248 -4.82 6.41 -23.41
N GLY A 249 -4.74 5.90 -22.18
CA GLY A 249 -4.35 6.70 -21.02
C GLY A 249 -2.97 7.34 -21.16
N ALA A 250 -2.04 6.71 -21.89
CA ALA A 250 -0.73 7.30 -22.19
C ALA A 250 -0.81 8.45 -23.21
N ILE A 251 -1.77 8.43 -24.14
CA ILE A 251 -2.01 9.53 -25.09
C ILE A 251 -2.70 10.71 -24.40
N VAL A 252 -3.71 10.43 -23.56
CA VAL A 252 -4.52 11.47 -22.89
C VAL A 252 -3.70 12.29 -21.89
N SER A 253 -2.70 11.67 -21.27
CA SER A 253 -1.99 12.22 -20.12
C SER A 253 -0.78 13.05 -20.55
N GLU A 254 -0.95 14.37 -20.54
CA GLU A 254 0.15 15.36 -20.49
C GLU A 254 0.79 15.32 -19.09
N GLN A 255 1.55 14.26 -18.81
CA GLN A 255 1.96 13.90 -17.46
C GLN A 255 2.79 15.00 -16.80
N SER A 256 2.37 15.45 -15.62
CA SER A 256 2.99 16.54 -14.81
C SER A 256 2.66 17.98 -15.26
N SER A 257 1.76 18.15 -16.24
CA SER A 257 1.20 19.46 -16.60
C SER A 257 0.00 19.83 -15.72
N VAL A 258 -0.24 21.13 -15.54
CA VAL A 258 -1.43 21.64 -14.84
C VAL A 258 -2.63 21.56 -15.79
N ILE A 259 -3.73 20.96 -15.35
CA ILE A 259 -4.98 20.86 -16.10
C ILE A 259 -6.13 21.52 -15.34
N SER A 260 -7.16 22.00 -16.05
CA SER A 260 -8.32 22.66 -15.45
C SER A 260 -9.24 21.74 -14.63
N GLY A 261 -9.07 20.41 -14.76
CA GLY A 261 -9.73 19.43 -13.91
C GLY A 261 -9.89 18.06 -14.56
N ARG A 262 -10.39 17.09 -13.77
CA ARG A 262 -10.56 15.69 -14.18
C ARG A 262 -11.42 15.52 -15.45
N HIS A 263 -12.41 16.39 -15.67
CA HIS A 263 -13.30 16.33 -16.82
C HIS A 263 -12.56 16.41 -18.16
N VAL A 264 -11.42 17.10 -18.24
CA VAL A 264 -10.59 17.18 -19.45
C VAL A 264 -10.03 15.81 -19.82
N LEU A 265 -9.55 15.05 -18.83
CA LEU A 265 -9.01 13.71 -19.04
C LEU A 265 -10.11 12.75 -19.49
N HIS A 266 -11.28 12.78 -18.84
CA HIS A 266 -12.40 11.90 -19.19
C HIS A 266 -12.93 12.17 -20.59
N LYS A 267 -13.03 13.45 -20.99
CA LYS A 267 -13.47 13.82 -22.33
C LYS A 267 -12.50 13.30 -23.40
N LYS A 268 -11.20 13.62 -23.27
CA LYS A 268 -10.17 13.13 -24.20
C LYS A 268 -10.09 11.60 -24.23
N PHE A 269 -10.24 10.94 -23.08
CA PHE A 269 -10.23 9.48 -23.00
C PHE A 269 -11.38 8.87 -23.79
N LYS A 270 -12.61 9.38 -23.59
CA LYS A 270 -13.80 8.89 -24.29
C LYS A 270 -13.72 9.12 -25.80
N GLU A 271 -13.24 10.29 -26.22
CA GLU A 271 -13.03 10.60 -27.65
C GLU A 271 -12.05 9.61 -28.31
N LEU A 272 -10.97 9.23 -27.62
CA LEU A 272 -10.01 8.25 -28.13
C LEU A 272 -10.52 6.81 -28.04
N GLU A 273 -11.29 6.46 -27.01
CA GLU A 273 -11.95 5.17 -26.88
C GLU A 273 -12.94 4.93 -28.01
N GLU A 274 -13.76 5.93 -28.35
CA GLU A 274 -14.65 5.90 -29.51
C GLU A 274 -13.86 5.85 -30.83
N LYS A 275 -12.77 6.63 -30.96
CA LYS A 275 -11.93 6.63 -32.16
C LYS A 275 -11.28 5.27 -32.45
N PHE A 276 -10.91 4.52 -31.42
CA PHE A 276 -10.22 3.23 -31.55
C PHE A 276 -11.14 2.04 -31.20
N SER A 277 -12.46 2.23 -31.20
CA SER A 277 -13.42 1.17 -30.86
C SER A 277 -13.49 0.04 -31.89
N ASP A 278 -13.02 0.29 -33.11
CA ASP A 278 -12.95 -0.66 -34.21
C ASP A 278 -11.76 -1.63 -34.11
N GLY A 279 -10.92 -1.50 -33.08
CA GLY A 279 -9.72 -2.30 -32.90
C GLY A 279 -8.52 -1.78 -33.71
N SER A 280 -8.61 -0.58 -34.29
CA SER A 280 -7.48 0.08 -34.96
C SER A 280 -6.27 0.18 -34.05
N LEU A 281 -5.08 0.00 -34.64
CA LEU A 281 -3.81 0.11 -33.92
C LEU A 281 -3.65 1.51 -33.34
N ILE A 282 -3.43 1.59 -32.03
CA ILE A 282 -3.19 2.84 -31.33
C ILE A 282 -1.70 3.16 -31.47
N PRO A 283 -1.31 4.27 -32.11
CA PRO A 283 0.11 4.60 -32.26
C PRO A 283 0.72 4.99 -30.92
N LYS A 284 1.96 4.56 -30.66
CA LYS A 284 2.72 5.03 -29.50
C LYS A 284 3.00 6.54 -29.62
N PRO A 285 2.72 7.34 -28.58
CA PRO A 285 3.13 8.74 -28.54
C PRO A 285 4.65 8.92 -28.66
N THR A 286 5.09 9.99 -29.31
CA THR A 286 6.52 10.35 -29.41
C THR A 286 7.12 10.72 -28.06
N ASN A 287 6.33 11.33 -27.18
CA ASN A 287 6.69 11.68 -25.81
C ASN A 287 6.57 10.49 -24.82
N TRP A 288 6.41 9.25 -25.29
CA TRP A 288 6.31 8.07 -24.42
C TRP A 288 7.36 7.01 -24.78
N GLY A 289 7.96 6.40 -23.76
CA GLY A 289 8.89 5.29 -23.94
C GLY A 289 9.57 4.85 -22.65
N GLY A 290 10.60 4.01 -22.79
CA GLY A 290 11.31 3.40 -21.68
C GLY A 290 12.60 4.11 -21.29
N TYR A 291 12.95 3.99 -20.02
CA TYR A 291 14.27 4.26 -19.48
C TYR A 291 14.85 2.97 -18.89
N ARG A 292 16.17 2.86 -18.97
CA ARG A 292 16.98 1.82 -18.37
C ARG A 292 17.98 2.46 -17.42
N LEU A 293 18.00 2.01 -16.17
CA LEU A 293 19.08 2.30 -15.24
C LEU A 293 20.14 1.21 -15.37
N ILE A 294 21.37 1.60 -15.69
CA ILE A 294 22.56 0.76 -15.72
C ILE A 294 23.15 0.78 -14.31
N PRO A 295 23.15 -0.35 -13.59
CA PRO A 295 23.57 -0.36 -12.19
C PRO A 295 25.06 -0.07 -12.02
N GLU A 296 25.36 0.79 -11.07
CA GLU A 296 26.71 1.13 -10.61
C GLU A 296 26.88 0.83 -9.12
N LEU A 297 25.79 0.56 -8.39
CA LEU A 297 25.81 0.16 -7.00
C LEU A 297 24.52 -0.57 -6.64
N PHE A 298 24.62 -1.60 -5.80
CA PHE A 298 23.47 -2.21 -5.15
C PHE A 298 23.64 -2.23 -3.65
N GLU A 299 22.54 -2.09 -2.91
CA GLU A 299 22.48 -2.42 -1.50
C GLU A 299 21.28 -3.33 -1.24
N PHE A 300 21.55 -4.45 -0.59
CA PHE A 300 20.55 -5.40 -0.09
C PHE A 300 20.47 -5.26 1.42
N TRP A 301 19.28 -4.93 1.91
CA TRP A 301 18.99 -4.74 3.33
C TRP A 301 17.96 -5.75 3.78
N GLN A 302 18.23 -6.41 4.91
CA GLN A 302 17.33 -7.36 5.56
C GLN A 302 17.12 -6.94 7.02
N GLY A 303 15.87 -6.73 7.40
CA GLY A 303 15.49 -6.33 8.75
C GLY A 303 15.75 -7.43 9.77
N GLN A 304 16.64 -7.17 10.73
CA GLN A 304 16.88 -8.03 11.89
C GLN A 304 16.33 -7.46 13.21
N GLN A 305 16.34 -8.31 14.24
CA GLN A 305 16.04 -7.93 15.62
C GLN A 305 16.99 -6.84 16.12
N SER A 306 16.54 -6.07 17.12
CA SER A 306 17.37 -5.07 17.84
C SER A 306 18.01 -4.00 16.95
N ARG A 307 17.49 -3.80 15.73
CA ARG A 307 18.02 -2.86 14.71
C ARG A 307 19.41 -3.19 14.18
N LEU A 308 19.91 -4.40 14.44
CA LEU A 308 21.19 -4.86 13.89
C LEU A 308 20.99 -5.46 12.49
N HIS A 309 20.42 -4.64 11.59
CA HIS A 309 20.03 -5.07 10.25
C HIS A 309 21.22 -5.52 9.41
N ASP A 310 21.00 -6.53 8.57
CA ASP A 310 22.01 -6.98 7.63
C ASP A 310 22.01 -6.10 6.40
N ARG A 311 23.17 -5.54 6.05
CA ARG A 311 23.34 -4.64 4.90
C ARG A 311 24.54 -5.08 4.09
N LEU A 312 24.30 -5.59 2.88
CA LEU A 312 25.34 -5.97 1.93
C LEU A 312 25.29 -5.06 0.72
N GLN A 313 26.43 -4.42 0.43
CA GLN A 313 26.59 -3.53 -0.72
C GLN A 313 27.49 -4.17 -1.76
N TYR A 314 27.09 -4.07 -3.02
CA TYR A 314 27.85 -4.51 -4.17
C TYR A 314 28.41 -3.29 -4.89
N ILE A 315 29.74 -3.25 -5.00
CA ILE A 315 30.50 -2.16 -5.62
C ILE A 315 31.22 -2.71 -6.85
N PRO A 316 31.16 -2.04 -8.02
CA PRO A 316 31.88 -2.45 -9.21
C PRO A 316 33.39 -2.49 -8.92
N HIS A 317 34.03 -3.57 -9.33
CA HIS A 317 35.46 -3.78 -9.18
C HIS A 317 36.02 -4.32 -10.49
N GLN A 318 37.20 -3.86 -10.92
CA GLN A 318 37.83 -4.32 -12.15
C GLN A 318 38.95 -5.29 -11.80
N ILE A 319 38.85 -6.52 -12.29
CA ILE A 319 39.89 -7.55 -12.15
C ILE A 319 40.24 -8.06 -13.55
N ASN A 320 41.51 -7.90 -13.95
CA ASN A 320 42.01 -8.36 -15.25
C ASN A 320 41.18 -7.85 -16.45
N GLY A 321 40.66 -6.62 -16.38
CA GLY A 321 39.83 -6.01 -17.42
C GLY A 321 38.39 -6.53 -17.49
N LYS A 322 37.97 -7.37 -16.52
CA LYS A 322 36.57 -7.79 -16.35
C LYS A 322 35.95 -7.04 -15.17
N ARG A 323 34.71 -6.60 -15.37
CA ARG A 323 33.88 -6.04 -14.31
C ARG A 323 33.38 -7.17 -13.43
N GLU A 324 33.76 -7.14 -12.18
CA GLU A 324 33.25 -7.98 -11.09
C GLU A 324 32.57 -7.11 -10.04
N TRP A 325 31.91 -7.74 -9.07
CA TRP A 325 31.30 -7.05 -7.95
C TRP A 325 31.98 -7.43 -6.65
N ARG A 326 32.50 -6.42 -5.94
CA ARG A 326 32.99 -6.59 -4.57
C ARG A 326 31.82 -6.43 -3.60
N ILE A 327 31.65 -7.41 -2.72
CA ILE A 327 30.63 -7.40 -1.67
C ILE A 327 31.24 -6.86 -0.38
N VAL A 328 30.57 -5.90 0.26
CA VAL A 328 30.97 -5.34 1.55
C VAL A 328 29.77 -5.26 2.48
N ARG A 329 29.99 -5.47 3.78
CA ARG A 329 28.97 -5.28 4.81
C ARG A 329 28.99 -3.84 5.32
N LEU A 330 27.82 -3.23 5.42
CA LEU A 330 27.63 -1.92 6.02
C LEU A 330 27.09 -2.09 7.45
N ALA A 331 27.45 -1.15 8.33
CA ALA A 331 26.80 -1.05 9.62
C ALA A 331 25.33 -0.62 9.45
N PRO A 332 24.41 -1.11 10.30
CA PRO A 332 22.99 -0.76 10.26
C PRO A 332 22.72 0.71 10.58
#